data_AF-A0A8J5L2I7-F1
#
_entry.id   AF-A0A8J5L2I7-F1
#
_cell.length_a   1.000
_cell.length_b   1.000
_cell.length_c   1.000
_cell.angle_alpha   90.00
_cell.angle_beta   90.00
_cell.angle_gamma   90.00
#
_symmetry.space_group_name_H-M   'P 1'
#
loop_
_entity.id
_entity.type
_entity.pdbx_description
1 polymer ?
#
loop_
_entity_poly.entity_id
_entity_poly.type
_entity_poly.pdbx_seq_one_letter_code
_entity_poly.pdbx_strand_id
1 'polypeptide(L)'
;MSDNLMDKVSSFGERLKIGGAEVSRKMKDSMSSMSFKMKELFQGQNQAEKIVEEATSENLDGPDWSANLEICDMINSENFNSIDFIRGIKKRIILKDPRVQYLALVLLETCVKNCEKAFSEVAAERILDEMVKLIDDPQTVVNNRNKALIMIEAWGESGDELRYLPVYEETYKSLKSRGIHFPGRDNESLGSIFTPRSVTETEADDSLSQQTYDDVPTFSLTAEQIKETFDVAHNSLELLSTVLSSSPHQEALQDDLTKTLFLQCQQSQYTVQRIIETAADNEVVLFEALNINDELQKVLSKYEELKKPPLVQSEPEPAMIPVAVEPEDSPRVSREDALVRKPIGSRTKSSSDDDVLKNLDEMIFGTKGGSTSEDQDPKKKQQKDNLITF
;
A
#
# COMPACT_ATOMS: atom_id res chain seq x y z
N MET A 1 73.64 30.54 -49.01
CA MET A 1 72.35 30.93 -48.42
C MET A 1 71.33 29.79 -48.57
N SER A 2 71.72 28.54 -48.31
CA SER A 2 70.93 27.35 -48.68
C SER A 2 70.44 26.54 -47.48
N ASP A 3 71.08 26.70 -46.31
CA ASP A 3 70.78 25.89 -45.12
C ASP A 3 69.50 26.33 -44.39
N ASN A 4 69.03 27.56 -44.63
CA ASN A 4 67.86 28.11 -43.95
C ASN A 4 66.51 27.60 -44.51
N LEU A 5 66.51 27.00 -45.71
CA LEU A 5 65.29 26.49 -46.35
C LEU A 5 65.00 25.05 -45.96
N MET A 6 66.05 24.21 -45.84
CA MET A 6 65.92 22.81 -45.43
C MET A 6 65.36 22.70 -44.01
N ASP A 7 65.86 23.53 -43.08
CA ASP A 7 65.38 23.58 -41.69
C ASP A 7 63.94 24.10 -41.57
N LYS A 8 63.54 25.05 -42.44
CA LYS A 8 62.16 25.54 -42.49
C LYS A 8 61.19 24.50 -43.04
N VAL A 9 61.61 23.70 -44.03
CA VAL A 9 60.80 22.60 -44.57
C VAL A 9 60.71 21.45 -43.57
N SER A 10 61.80 21.14 -42.86
CA SER A 10 61.81 20.11 -41.82
C SER A 10 60.93 20.49 -40.63
N SER A 11 61.05 21.72 -40.12
CA SER A 11 60.21 22.22 -39.02
C SER A 11 58.74 22.37 -39.40
N PHE A 12 58.43 22.69 -40.66
CA PHE A 12 57.05 22.68 -41.15
C PHE A 12 56.49 21.25 -41.24
N GLY A 13 57.30 20.29 -41.70
CA GLY A 13 56.96 18.87 -41.74
C GLY A 13 56.70 18.25 -40.36
N GLU A 14 57.52 18.58 -39.36
CA GLU A 14 57.32 18.13 -37.98
C GLU A 14 56.05 18.72 -37.36
N ARG A 15 55.78 20.01 -37.59
CA ARG A 15 54.55 20.67 -37.11
C ARG A 15 53.28 20.11 -37.75
N LEU A 16 53.32 19.77 -39.04
CA LEU A 16 52.22 19.07 -39.73
C LEU A 16 52.01 17.66 -39.18
N LYS A 17 53.08 16.95 -38.85
CA LYS A 17 53.02 15.59 -38.28
C LYS A 17 52.45 15.59 -36.86
N ILE A 18 52.79 16.60 -36.05
CA ILE A 18 52.22 16.82 -34.72
C ILE A 18 50.74 17.19 -34.81
N GLY A 19 50.37 18.10 -35.71
CA GLY A 19 48.97 18.48 -35.96
C GLY A 19 48.11 17.29 -36.42
N GLY A 20 48.63 16.44 -37.31
CA GLY A 20 47.92 15.23 -37.77
C GLY A 20 47.71 14.18 -36.67
N ALA A 21 48.68 14.00 -35.77
CA ALA A 21 48.57 13.08 -34.65
C ALA A 21 47.60 13.57 -33.57
N GLU A 22 47.57 14.88 -33.30
CA GLU A 22 46.65 15.48 -32.32
C GLU A 22 45.21 15.50 -32.84
N VAL A 23 44.99 15.83 -34.12
CA VAL A 23 43.68 15.74 -34.77
C VAL A 23 43.19 14.29 -34.81
N SER A 24 44.07 13.32 -35.07
CA SER A 24 43.70 11.89 -35.04
C SER A 24 43.33 11.41 -33.63
N ARG A 25 44.03 11.87 -32.59
CA ARG A 25 43.66 11.58 -31.19
C ARG A 25 42.32 12.20 -30.84
N LYS A 26 42.10 13.49 -31.15
CA LYS A 26 40.82 14.16 -30.89
C LYS A 26 39.65 13.54 -31.66
N MET A 27 39.86 13.13 -32.92
CA MET A 27 38.86 12.38 -33.67
C MET A 27 38.59 11.01 -33.05
N LYS A 28 39.62 10.28 -32.62
CA LYS A 28 39.47 8.98 -31.94
C LYS A 28 38.72 9.12 -30.61
N ASP A 29 39.03 10.14 -29.81
CA ASP A 29 38.37 10.41 -28.52
C ASP A 29 36.91 10.85 -28.74
N SER A 30 36.65 11.66 -29.77
CA SER A 30 35.28 12.08 -30.15
C SER A 30 34.45 10.92 -30.70
N MET A 31 35.05 10.06 -31.52
CA MET A 31 34.40 8.85 -32.05
C MET A 31 34.22 7.78 -30.96
N SER A 32 35.13 7.68 -29.98
CA SER A 32 34.98 6.81 -28.82
C SER A 32 33.86 7.29 -27.90
N SER A 33 33.77 8.60 -27.64
CA SER A 33 32.66 9.21 -26.89
C SER A 33 31.32 9.04 -27.59
N MET A 34 31.28 9.23 -28.91
CA MET A 34 30.08 9.01 -29.71
C MET A 34 29.72 7.52 -29.80
N SER A 35 30.69 6.62 -29.88
CA SER A 35 30.47 5.16 -29.83
C SER A 35 29.97 4.71 -28.45
N PHE A 36 30.41 5.34 -27.36
CA PHE A 36 29.90 5.08 -26.02
C PHE A 36 28.45 5.54 -25.89
N LYS A 37 28.14 6.77 -26.32
CA LYS A 37 26.76 7.30 -26.36
C LYS A 37 25.83 6.54 -27.31
N MET A 38 26.35 6.05 -28.44
CA MET A 38 25.55 5.29 -29.41
C MET A 38 25.33 3.86 -28.95
N LYS A 39 26.28 3.27 -28.20
CA LYS A 39 26.10 1.98 -27.53
C LYS A 39 25.09 2.06 -26.38
N GLU A 40 25.03 3.19 -25.69
CA GLU A 40 24.00 3.50 -24.68
C GLU A 40 22.60 3.70 -25.31
N LEU A 41 22.52 4.19 -26.56
CA LEU A 41 21.26 4.37 -27.30
C LEU A 41 20.76 3.11 -28.04
N PHE A 42 21.62 2.11 -28.27
CA PHE A 42 21.30 0.90 -29.05
C PHE A 42 21.41 -0.41 -28.27
N GLN A 43 21.73 -0.38 -26.98
CA GLN A 43 21.52 -1.54 -26.13
C GLN A 43 20.01 -1.70 -25.92
N GLY A 44 19.45 -2.76 -26.52
CA GLY A 44 18.14 -3.26 -26.15
C GLY A 44 18.04 -3.36 -24.62
N GLN A 45 16.83 -3.16 -24.10
CA GLN A 45 16.49 -3.07 -22.67
C GLN A 45 17.50 -3.80 -21.79
N ASN A 46 18.26 -3.04 -21.00
CA ASN A 46 19.35 -3.56 -20.20
C ASN A 46 18.79 -4.68 -19.29
N GLN A 47 19.46 -5.82 -19.21
CA GLN A 47 19.00 -6.97 -18.40
C GLN A 47 18.61 -6.54 -16.98
N ALA A 48 19.39 -5.63 -16.39
CA ALA A 48 19.12 -5.03 -15.09
C ALA A 48 17.78 -4.26 -15.06
N GLU A 49 17.49 -3.46 -16.09
CA GLU A 49 16.23 -2.70 -16.18
C GLU A 49 15.02 -3.62 -16.33
N LYS A 50 15.14 -4.69 -17.13
CA LYS A 50 14.06 -5.67 -17.30
C LYS A 50 13.72 -6.35 -15.98
N ILE A 51 14.73 -6.77 -15.22
CA ILE A 51 14.56 -7.38 -13.89
C ILE A 51 13.87 -6.40 -12.95
N VAL A 52 14.28 -5.13 -12.93
CA VAL A 52 13.64 -4.09 -12.11
C VAL A 52 12.18 -3.88 -12.51
N GLU A 53 11.87 -3.82 -13.81
CA GLU A 53 10.50 -3.64 -14.29
C GLU A 53 9.59 -4.81 -13.90
N GLU A 54 10.10 -6.04 -13.97
CA GLU A 54 9.39 -7.25 -13.56
C GLU A 54 9.13 -7.26 -12.05
N ALA A 55 10.16 -7.01 -11.23
CA ALA A 55 10.08 -7.00 -9.77
C ALA A 55 9.25 -5.83 -9.21
N THR A 56 8.99 -4.81 -10.02
CA THR A 56 8.21 -3.62 -9.62
C THR A 56 7.02 -3.39 -10.53
N SER A 57 6.50 -4.45 -11.16
CA SER A 57 5.33 -4.37 -12.04
C SER A 57 4.09 -3.91 -11.27
N GLU A 58 3.30 -3.02 -11.89
CA GLU A 58 2.02 -2.54 -11.34
C GLU A 58 0.98 -3.66 -11.14
N ASN A 59 1.19 -4.81 -11.79
CA ASN A 59 0.30 -5.96 -11.71
C ASN A 59 0.62 -6.91 -10.53
N LEU A 60 1.70 -6.68 -9.78
CA LEU A 60 2.03 -7.51 -8.62
C LEU A 60 1.10 -7.19 -7.46
N ASP A 61 0.68 -8.20 -6.68
CA ASP A 61 -0.16 -8.00 -5.49
C ASP A 61 0.58 -7.36 -4.31
N GLY A 62 1.91 -7.51 -4.29
CA GLY A 62 2.83 -6.94 -3.31
C GLY A 62 4.28 -7.26 -3.69
N PRO A 63 5.25 -7.02 -2.80
CA PRO A 63 6.64 -7.40 -3.03
C PRO A 63 6.76 -8.92 -3.21
N ASP A 64 7.38 -9.35 -4.31
CA ASP A 64 7.78 -10.75 -4.49
C ASP A 64 9.11 -10.97 -3.77
N TRP A 65 9.04 -11.44 -2.52
CA TRP A 65 10.23 -11.64 -1.69
C TRP A 65 11.17 -12.71 -2.26
N SER A 66 10.63 -13.74 -2.90
CA SER A 66 11.43 -14.78 -3.52
C SER A 66 12.24 -14.20 -4.68
N ALA A 67 11.59 -13.44 -5.58
CA ALA A 67 12.29 -12.78 -6.68
C ALA A 67 13.27 -11.71 -6.16
N ASN A 68 12.91 -10.91 -5.16
CA ASN A 68 13.77 -9.86 -4.62
C ASN A 68 15.06 -10.42 -3.98
N LEU A 69 14.98 -11.56 -3.30
CA LEU A 69 16.14 -12.22 -2.71
C LEU A 69 17.01 -12.87 -3.79
N GLU A 70 16.41 -13.52 -4.79
CA GLU A 70 17.14 -14.04 -5.96
C GLU A 70 17.89 -12.91 -6.68
N ILE A 71 17.28 -11.73 -6.83
CA ILE A 71 17.93 -10.55 -7.40
C ILE A 71 19.15 -10.13 -6.57
N CYS A 72 19.07 -10.18 -5.23
CA CYS A 72 20.22 -9.87 -4.37
C CYS A 72 21.36 -10.88 -4.59
N ASP A 73 21.05 -12.17 -4.72
CA ASP A 73 22.04 -13.20 -5.05
C ASP A 73 22.69 -12.96 -6.41
N MET A 74 21.91 -12.54 -7.40
CA MET A 74 22.41 -12.17 -8.73
C MET A 74 23.33 -10.94 -8.70
N ILE A 75 23.02 -9.93 -7.88
CA ILE A 75 23.86 -8.74 -7.67
C ILE A 75 25.19 -9.16 -7.02
N ASN A 76 25.13 -9.96 -5.96
CA ASN A 76 26.31 -10.43 -5.23
C ASN A 76 27.19 -11.37 -6.08
N SER A 77 26.59 -12.10 -7.03
CA SER A 77 27.28 -12.94 -8.00
C SER A 77 27.78 -12.17 -9.24
N GLU A 78 27.55 -10.86 -9.32
CA GLU A 78 27.91 -9.99 -10.44
C GLU A 78 27.31 -10.43 -11.80
N ASN A 79 26.11 -11.04 -11.77
CA ASN A 79 25.42 -11.54 -12.97
C ASN A 79 24.96 -10.43 -13.91
N PHE A 80 24.78 -9.21 -13.40
CA PHE A 80 24.51 -8.00 -14.16
C PHE A 80 25.13 -6.78 -13.48
N ASN A 81 25.13 -5.64 -14.17
CA ASN A 81 25.68 -4.40 -13.62
C ASN A 81 24.76 -3.82 -12.53
N SER A 82 25.25 -3.81 -11.29
CA SER A 82 24.53 -3.33 -10.10
C SER A 82 24.19 -1.83 -10.17
N ILE A 83 25.08 -0.99 -10.73
CA ILE A 83 24.82 0.44 -10.92
C ILE A 83 23.66 0.65 -11.89
N ASP A 84 23.61 -0.09 -13.00
CA ASP A 84 22.49 -0.03 -13.95
C ASP A 84 21.17 -0.48 -13.31
N PHE A 85 21.24 -1.47 -12.41
CA PHE A 85 20.09 -1.94 -11.64
C PHE A 85 19.58 -0.86 -10.66
N ILE A 86 20.47 -0.25 -9.88
CA ILE A 86 20.14 0.86 -8.97
C ILE A 86 19.57 2.06 -9.75
N ARG A 87 20.14 2.37 -10.92
CA ARG A 87 19.60 3.38 -11.85
C ARG A 87 18.21 3.01 -12.37
N GLY A 88 17.96 1.73 -12.63
CA GLY A 88 16.64 1.18 -12.94
C GLY A 88 15.64 1.44 -11.81
N ILE A 89 16.00 1.10 -10.56
CA ILE A 89 15.15 1.36 -9.38
C ILE A 89 14.83 2.85 -9.26
N LYS A 90 15.83 3.72 -9.42
CA LYS A 90 15.64 5.17 -9.41
C LYS A 90 14.58 5.61 -10.42
N LYS A 91 14.63 5.09 -11.65
CA LYS A 91 13.60 5.38 -12.67
C LYS A 91 12.21 4.98 -12.18
N ARG A 92 12.07 3.83 -11.52
CA ARG A 92 10.78 3.36 -10.96
C ARG A 92 10.29 4.22 -9.80
N ILE A 93 11.16 4.72 -8.93
CA ILE A 93 10.80 5.66 -7.85
C ILE A 93 10.26 6.98 -8.42
N ILE A 94 10.84 7.45 -9.52
CA ILE A 94 10.41 8.68 -10.22
C ILE A 94 9.05 8.50 -10.90
N LEU A 95 8.64 7.26 -11.21
CA LEU A 95 7.29 7.01 -11.71
C LEU A 95 6.29 7.37 -10.63
N LYS A 96 5.28 8.18 -11.00
CA LYS A 96 4.23 8.61 -10.08
C LYS A 96 3.15 7.55 -9.85
N ASP A 97 3.33 6.34 -10.38
CA ASP A 97 2.46 5.22 -10.05
C ASP A 97 2.71 4.78 -8.60
N PRO A 98 1.72 4.85 -7.70
CA PRO A 98 1.94 4.57 -6.29
C PRO A 98 2.44 3.14 -6.02
N ARG A 99 2.00 2.17 -6.81
CA ARG A 99 2.30 0.76 -6.60
C ARG A 99 3.72 0.45 -7.03
N VAL A 100 4.09 0.87 -8.24
CA VAL A 100 5.45 0.76 -8.76
C VAL A 100 6.44 1.47 -7.84
N GLN A 101 6.12 2.70 -7.41
CA GLN A 101 6.99 3.47 -6.54
C GLN A 101 7.19 2.78 -5.17
N TYR A 102 6.13 2.23 -4.57
CA TYR A 102 6.23 1.48 -3.33
C TYR A 102 7.09 0.22 -3.48
N LEU A 103 6.83 -0.59 -4.51
CA LEU A 103 7.59 -1.81 -4.79
C LEU A 103 9.08 -1.49 -5.05
N ALA A 104 9.37 -0.40 -5.75
CA ALA A 104 10.74 0.05 -5.98
C ALA A 104 11.45 0.45 -4.68
N LEU A 105 10.76 1.13 -3.75
CA LEU A 105 11.32 1.45 -2.43
C LEU A 105 11.58 0.18 -1.60
N VAL A 106 10.70 -0.82 -1.65
CA VAL A 106 10.89 -2.11 -0.97
C VAL A 106 12.05 -2.90 -1.58
N LEU A 107 12.13 -2.97 -2.91
CA LEU A 107 13.24 -3.62 -3.61
C LEU A 107 14.57 -2.94 -3.26
N LEU A 108 14.61 -1.61 -3.27
CA LEU A 108 15.79 -0.84 -2.86
C LEU A 108 16.23 -1.16 -1.44
N GLU A 109 15.29 -1.16 -0.49
CA GLU A 109 15.56 -1.52 0.91
C GLU A 109 16.12 -2.94 1.03
N THR A 110 15.57 -3.87 0.26
CA THR A 110 16.03 -5.26 0.24
C THR A 110 17.47 -5.33 -0.26
N CYS A 111 17.80 -4.62 -1.35
CA CYS A 111 19.15 -4.61 -1.90
C CYS A 111 20.17 -3.99 -0.92
N VAL A 112 19.87 -2.87 -0.26
CA VAL A 112 20.82 -2.27 0.70
C VAL A 112 21.05 -3.13 1.94
N LYS A 113 20.09 -3.98 2.32
CA LYS A 113 20.23 -4.93 3.43
C LYS A 113 21.04 -6.18 3.08
N ASN A 114 21.11 -6.55 1.80
CA ASN A 114 21.67 -7.84 1.36
C ASN A 114 22.89 -7.72 0.44
N CYS A 115 23.22 -6.52 -0.05
CA CYS A 115 24.31 -6.30 -1.01
C CYS A 115 25.30 -5.27 -0.47
N GLU A 116 26.56 -5.66 -0.23
CA GLU A 116 27.58 -4.81 0.41
C GLU A 116 27.81 -3.48 -0.33
N LYS A 117 27.77 -3.50 -1.67
CA LYS A 117 28.04 -2.32 -2.51
C LYS A 117 26.84 -1.37 -2.62
N ALA A 118 25.63 -1.81 -2.27
CA ALA A 118 24.40 -1.10 -2.61
C ALA A 118 24.35 0.30 -1.98
N PHE A 119 24.76 0.49 -0.72
CA PHE A 119 24.78 1.82 -0.10
C PHE A 119 25.67 2.82 -0.87
N SER A 120 26.82 2.38 -1.37
CA SER A 120 27.72 3.25 -2.14
C SER A 120 27.13 3.62 -3.51
N GLU A 121 26.42 2.68 -4.14
CA GLU A 121 25.78 2.88 -5.44
C GLU A 121 24.54 3.77 -5.34
N VAL A 122 23.73 3.59 -4.29
CA VAL A 122 22.58 4.45 -3.97
C VAL A 122 23.01 5.90 -3.76
N ALA A 123 24.15 6.11 -3.08
CA ALA A 123 24.75 7.43 -2.91
C ALA A 123 25.26 7.99 -4.26
N ALA A 124 25.97 7.19 -5.06
CA ALA A 124 26.50 7.59 -6.36
C ALA A 124 25.39 7.98 -7.36
N GLU A 125 24.28 7.23 -7.38
CA GLU A 125 23.11 7.49 -8.23
C GLU A 125 22.19 8.57 -7.66
N ARG A 126 22.53 9.15 -6.50
CA ARG A 126 21.78 10.25 -5.85
C ARG A 126 20.31 9.90 -5.61
N ILE A 127 20.03 8.67 -5.16
CA ILE A 127 18.64 8.25 -4.92
C ILE A 127 17.99 9.03 -3.78
N LEU A 128 18.76 9.42 -2.75
CA LEU A 128 18.22 10.25 -1.65
C LEU A 128 17.60 11.55 -2.17
N ASP A 129 18.14 12.16 -3.22
CA ASP A 129 17.53 13.36 -3.82
C ASP A 129 16.11 13.10 -4.35
N GLU A 130 15.90 11.94 -5.00
CA GLU A 130 14.59 11.57 -5.51
C GLU A 130 13.63 11.15 -4.38
N MET A 131 14.14 10.52 -3.32
CA MET A 131 13.35 10.23 -2.12
C MET A 131 12.91 11.51 -1.39
N VAL A 132 13.78 12.53 -1.31
CA VAL A 132 13.43 13.85 -0.76
C VAL A 132 12.36 14.52 -1.62
N LYS A 133 12.48 14.49 -2.95
CA LYS A 133 11.42 15.01 -3.85
C LYS A 133 10.11 14.26 -3.67
N LEU A 134 10.16 12.94 -3.51
CA LEU A 134 8.99 12.10 -3.25
C LEU A 134 8.31 12.51 -1.92
N ILE A 135 9.10 12.79 -0.88
CA ILE A 135 8.58 13.27 0.42
C ILE A 135 7.93 14.64 0.29
N ASP A 136 8.58 15.54 -0.47
CA ASP A 136 8.16 16.93 -0.66
C ASP A 136 6.94 17.08 -1.59
N ASP A 137 6.70 16.13 -2.49
CA ASP A 137 5.54 16.15 -3.37
C ASP A 137 4.25 15.89 -2.55
N PRO A 138 3.34 16.87 -2.41
CA PRO A 138 2.10 16.69 -1.64
C PRO A 138 1.15 15.65 -2.25
N GLN A 139 1.31 15.30 -3.54
CA GLN A 139 0.51 14.29 -4.22
C GLN A 139 0.98 12.85 -3.95
N THR A 140 2.17 12.68 -3.36
CA THR A 140 2.67 11.34 -3.01
C THR A 140 1.77 10.68 -1.99
N VAL A 141 1.43 9.41 -2.27
CA VAL A 141 0.64 8.55 -1.37
C VAL A 141 1.35 8.41 -0.02
N VAL A 142 0.57 8.52 1.07
CA VAL A 142 1.08 8.55 2.45
C VAL A 142 1.99 7.36 2.74
N ASN A 143 1.61 6.15 2.34
CA ASN A 143 2.41 4.95 2.56
C ASN A 143 3.79 5.02 1.90
N ASN A 144 3.90 5.58 0.69
CA ASN A 144 5.16 5.71 -0.03
C ASN A 144 6.06 6.76 0.63
N ARG A 145 5.45 7.91 1.01
CA ARG A 145 6.14 8.95 1.77
C ARG A 145 6.68 8.40 3.09
N ASN A 146 5.85 7.68 3.85
CA ASN A 146 6.25 7.06 5.12
C ASN A 146 7.35 6.03 4.91
N LYS A 147 7.26 5.19 3.86
CA LYS A 147 8.31 4.22 3.53
C LYS A 147 9.66 4.91 3.29
N ALA A 148 9.67 5.98 2.50
CA ALA A 148 10.89 6.75 2.25
C ALA A 148 11.43 7.42 3.52
N LEU A 149 10.56 7.96 4.38
CA LEU A 149 10.96 8.53 5.67
C LEU A 149 11.60 7.49 6.59
N ILE A 150 10.98 6.31 6.74
CA ILE A 150 11.52 5.20 7.55
C ILE A 150 12.91 4.80 7.06
N MET A 151 13.08 4.68 5.74
CA MET A 151 14.38 4.32 5.15
C MET A 151 15.43 5.40 5.41
N ILE A 152 15.11 6.68 5.19
CA ILE A 152 16.05 7.78 5.44
C ILE A 152 16.40 7.89 6.92
N GLU A 153 15.45 7.67 7.83
CA GLU A 153 15.73 7.63 9.27
C GLU A 153 16.67 6.48 9.62
N ALA A 154 16.35 5.26 9.20
CA ALA A 154 17.19 4.09 9.48
C ALA A 154 18.63 4.30 8.99
N TRP A 155 18.80 4.80 7.76
CA TRP A 155 20.13 5.05 7.19
C TRP A 155 20.84 6.24 7.85
N GLY A 156 20.11 7.30 8.19
CA GLY A 156 20.67 8.47 8.86
C GLY A 156 21.11 8.19 10.31
N GLU A 157 20.46 7.22 10.98
CA GLU A 157 20.79 6.79 12.34
C GLU A 157 21.78 5.62 12.39
N SER A 158 22.13 5.02 11.26
CA SER A 158 23.10 3.91 11.17
C SER A 158 24.51 4.30 11.64
N GLY A 159 24.76 5.59 11.91
CA GLY A 159 25.89 6.09 12.69
C GLY A 159 27.22 5.53 12.21
N ASP A 160 27.74 4.53 12.94
CA ASP A 160 29.03 3.90 12.71
C ASP A 160 29.18 3.15 11.39
N GLU A 161 28.10 2.53 10.88
CA GLU A 161 28.11 1.70 9.66
C GLU A 161 28.25 2.55 8.39
N LEU A 162 27.57 3.70 8.33
CA LEU A 162 27.52 4.56 7.15
C LEU A 162 28.36 5.85 7.28
N ARG A 163 29.30 5.93 8.24
CA ARG A 163 30.16 7.12 8.42
C ARG A 163 30.93 7.54 7.17
N TYR A 164 31.26 6.59 6.31
CA TYR A 164 32.00 6.85 5.07
C TYR A 164 31.10 7.43 3.95
N LEU A 165 29.78 7.46 4.15
CA LEU A 165 28.77 8.03 3.25
C LEU A 165 27.95 9.09 4.00
N PRO A 166 28.52 10.28 4.28
CA PRO A 166 27.87 11.31 5.11
C PRO A 166 26.53 11.80 4.54
N VAL A 167 26.28 11.61 3.24
CA VAL A 167 25.05 12.00 2.56
C VAL A 167 23.78 11.45 3.23
N TYR A 168 23.84 10.25 3.83
CA TYR A 168 22.68 9.65 4.51
C TYR A 168 22.33 10.43 5.79
N GLU A 169 23.33 10.65 6.66
CA GLU A 169 23.17 11.42 7.90
C GLU A 169 22.80 12.89 7.62
N GLU A 170 23.43 13.51 6.63
CA GLU A 170 23.16 14.88 6.20
C GLU A 170 21.72 15.04 5.69
N THR A 171 21.23 14.09 4.88
CA THR A 171 19.86 14.12 4.36
C THR A 171 18.85 13.99 5.49
N TYR A 172 19.06 13.05 6.41
CA TYR A 172 18.21 12.87 7.58
C TYR A 172 18.14 14.12 8.46
N LYS A 173 19.31 14.70 8.81
CA LYS A 173 19.40 15.94 9.59
C LYS A 173 18.75 17.12 8.86
N SER A 174 18.92 17.21 7.54
CA SER A 174 18.31 18.26 6.72
C SER A 174 16.77 18.19 6.81
N LEU A 175 16.18 17.01 6.63
CA LEU A 175 14.73 16.83 6.75
C LEU A 175 14.22 17.15 8.16
N LYS A 176 14.92 16.72 9.22
CA LYS A 176 14.58 17.12 10.60
C LYS A 176 14.62 18.63 10.80
N SER A 177 15.67 19.30 10.30
CA SER A 177 15.82 20.75 10.45
C SER A 177 14.73 21.55 9.73
N ARG A 178 14.09 20.95 8.72
CA ARG A 178 12.92 21.49 8.01
C ARG A 178 11.59 21.22 8.73
N GLY A 179 11.62 20.53 9.87
CA GLY A 179 10.41 20.17 10.64
C GLY A 179 9.66 18.95 10.09
N ILE A 180 10.29 18.11 9.26
CA ILE A 180 9.67 16.86 8.82
C ILE A 180 9.67 15.85 9.97
N HIS A 181 8.49 15.31 10.28
CA HIS A 181 8.32 14.27 11.29
C HIS A 181 8.55 12.90 10.68
N PHE A 182 9.35 12.08 11.35
CA PHE A 182 9.62 10.71 10.97
C PHE A 182 8.69 9.75 11.74
N PRO A 183 8.06 8.77 11.07
CA PRO A 183 7.15 7.83 11.71
C PRO A 183 7.94 6.79 12.52
N GLY A 184 7.72 6.72 13.83
CA GLY A 184 8.40 5.76 14.72
C GLY A 184 8.83 6.28 16.10
N ARG A 185 8.58 7.56 16.43
CA ARG A 185 8.91 8.15 17.75
C ARG A 185 7.87 9.13 18.30
N ASP A 186 6.60 8.87 18.07
CA ASP A 186 5.52 9.52 18.81
C ASP A 186 5.36 8.91 20.22
N ASN A 187 6.41 8.99 21.05
CA ASN A 187 6.22 8.91 22.51
C ASN A 187 5.68 10.24 23.08
N GLU A 188 5.53 11.27 22.23
CA GLU A 188 4.96 12.58 22.57
C GLU A 188 3.75 12.97 21.70
N SER A 189 3.12 12.03 20.98
CA SER A 189 1.80 12.25 20.36
C SER A 189 0.65 11.62 21.16
N LEU A 190 0.89 11.22 22.41
CA LEU A 190 -0.14 11.17 23.46
C LEU A 190 -0.32 12.54 24.12
N GLY A 191 -0.42 13.58 23.28
CA GLY A 191 -0.76 14.94 23.69
C GLY A 191 -2.26 15.09 23.88
N SER A 192 -2.69 15.07 25.14
CA SER A 192 -4.00 15.49 25.66
C SER A 192 -5.14 14.48 25.63
N ILE A 193 -5.07 13.46 26.50
CA ILE A 193 -6.24 13.13 27.34
C ILE A 193 -5.78 13.11 28.81
N PHE A 194 -6.42 13.97 29.58
CA PHE A 194 -6.34 14.09 31.04
C PHE A 194 -6.37 12.73 31.75
N THR A 195 -5.34 12.40 32.51
CA THR A 195 -5.46 11.68 33.80
C THR A 195 -4.14 11.75 34.60
N PRO A 196 -4.20 11.80 35.95
CA PRO A 196 -3.08 12.24 36.78
C PRO A 196 -2.05 11.13 37.05
N ARG A 197 -0.80 11.58 37.11
CA ARG A 197 0.43 10.93 37.58
C ARG A 197 0.23 10.06 38.82
N SER A 198 0.74 8.83 38.78
CA SER A 198 1.17 8.08 39.96
C SER A 198 2.62 7.65 39.79
N VAL A 199 3.41 8.00 40.80
CA VAL A 199 4.83 7.69 40.97
C VAL A 199 5.04 6.24 41.37
N THR A 200 6.10 5.60 40.87
CA THR A 200 7.06 4.85 41.72
C THR A 200 8.33 4.53 40.93
N GLU A 201 9.43 5.03 41.46
CA GLU A 201 10.82 4.64 41.17
C GLU A 201 11.09 3.25 41.78
N THR A 202 12.08 2.51 41.23
CA THR A 202 13.31 2.06 41.94
C THR A 202 14.13 1.09 41.05
N GLU A 203 15.31 1.57 40.64
CA GLU A 203 16.70 0.99 40.66
C GLU A 203 16.94 -0.47 40.19
N ALA A 204 17.77 -0.70 39.14
CA ALA A 204 19.23 -0.98 39.15
C ALA A 204 19.56 -2.41 39.66
N ASP A 205 20.50 -3.23 39.20
CA ASP A 205 21.64 -3.26 38.26
C ASP A 205 22.06 -4.76 38.27
N ASP A 206 22.54 -5.37 37.18
CA ASP A 206 23.76 -6.20 37.16
C ASP A 206 24.04 -6.87 35.79
N SER A 207 25.28 -7.33 35.67
CA SER A 207 26.13 -7.20 34.50
C SER A 207 26.58 -8.55 33.90
N LEU A 208 26.86 -8.52 32.59
CA LEU A 208 27.92 -9.23 31.85
C LEU A 208 27.78 -10.73 31.44
N SER A 209 27.74 -10.88 30.11
CA SER A 209 28.65 -11.66 29.24
C SER A 209 28.38 -13.15 28.97
N GLN A 210 27.98 -13.43 27.72
CA GLN A 210 28.62 -14.47 26.90
C GLN A 210 28.47 -14.16 25.41
N GLN A 211 29.59 -13.78 24.79
CA GLN A 211 29.78 -13.81 23.34
C GLN A 211 30.06 -15.25 22.91
N THR A 212 29.54 -15.70 21.76
CA THR A 212 30.32 -16.20 20.61
C THR A 212 29.41 -16.77 19.49
N TYR A 213 29.43 -16.06 18.37
CA TYR A 213 29.33 -16.43 16.95
C TYR A 213 28.10 -17.11 16.31
N ASP A 214 27.74 -16.47 15.19
CA ASP A 214 26.99 -16.88 14.01
C ASP A 214 25.47 -17.07 14.14
N ASP A 215 24.73 -15.98 13.87
CA ASP A 215 23.61 -16.11 12.94
C ASP A 215 23.21 -14.79 12.25
N VAL A 216 22.71 -14.97 11.03
CA VAL A 216 22.14 -14.01 10.08
C VAL A 216 21.23 -12.98 10.78
N PRO A 217 21.25 -11.67 10.44
CA PRO A 217 20.33 -10.69 11.02
C PRO A 217 18.91 -10.89 10.48
N THR A 218 18.25 -11.92 11.00
CA THR A 218 16.79 -12.08 10.98
C THR A 218 16.23 -11.04 11.95
N PHE A 219 15.19 -10.33 11.52
CA PHE A 219 14.50 -9.29 12.29
C PHE A 219 13.89 -9.88 13.58
N SER A 220 14.68 -10.11 14.63
CA SER A 220 14.19 -10.69 15.88
C SER A 220 13.52 -9.60 16.70
N LEU A 221 12.20 -9.67 16.84
CA LEU A 221 11.47 -8.94 17.86
C LEU A 221 12.03 -9.36 19.24
N THR A 222 12.25 -8.40 20.13
CA THR A 222 12.65 -8.73 21.51
C THR A 222 11.50 -9.41 22.24
N ALA A 223 11.78 -10.18 23.31
CA ALA A 223 10.74 -10.83 24.10
C ALA A 223 9.70 -9.84 24.66
N GLU A 224 10.13 -8.61 24.96
CA GLU A 224 9.25 -7.53 25.41
C GLU A 224 8.32 -7.04 24.28
N GLN A 225 8.84 -6.91 23.07
CA GLN A 225 8.04 -6.53 21.89
C GLN A 225 7.05 -7.62 21.48
N ILE A 226 7.42 -8.89 21.62
CA ILE A 226 6.51 -10.03 21.40
C ILE A 226 5.35 -9.95 22.38
N LYS A 227 5.64 -9.75 23.67
CA LYS A 227 4.63 -9.61 24.71
C LYS A 227 3.70 -8.42 24.46
N GLU A 228 4.26 -7.26 24.15
CA GLU A 228 3.45 -6.06 23.81
C GLU A 228 2.55 -6.32 22.60
N THR A 229 3.06 -7.02 21.58
CA THR A 229 2.26 -7.39 20.41
C THR A 229 1.08 -8.29 20.80
N PHE A 230 1.29 -9.26 21.68
CA PHE A 230 0.21 -10.12 22.18
C PHE A 230 -0.80 -9.35 23.02
N ASP A 231 -0.35 -8.44 23.88
CA ASP A 231 -1.24 -7.60 24.71
C ASP A 231 -2.13 -6.71 23.82
N VAL A 232 -1.56 -6.08 22.79
CA VAL A 232 -2.30 -5.26 21.82
C VAL A 232 -3.28 -6.11 20.99
N ALA A 233 -2.85 -7.30 20.56
CA ALA A 233 -3.70 -8.23 19.81
C ALA A 233 -4.90 -8.69 20.67
N HIS A 234 -4.67 -9.05 21.93
CA HIS A 234 -5.73 -9.45 22.86
C HIS A 234 -6.71 -8.31 23.13
N ASN A 235 -6.21 -7.10 23.39
CA ASN A 235 -7.06 -5.95 23.66
C ASN A 235 -7.95 -5.59 22.45
N SER A 236 -7.34 -5.52 21.26
CA SER A 236 -8.08 -5.20 20.03
C SER A 236 -9.09 -6.30 19.66
N LEU A 237 -8.72 -7.57 19.83
CA LEU A 237 -9.60 -8.72 19.67
C LEU A 237 -10.81 -8.65 20.60
N GLU A 238 -10.59 -8.43 21.90
CA GLU A 238 -11.66 -8.39 22.90
C GLU A 238 -12.63 -7.23 22.65
N LEU A 239 -12.11 -6.05 22.32
CA LEU A 239 -12.91 -4.87 22.00
C LEU A 239 -13.74 -5.09 20.73
N LEU A 240 -13.12 -5.56 19.64
CA LEU A 240 -13.84 -5.81 18.40
C LEU A 240 -14.88 -6.92 18.58
N SER A 241 -14.54 -8.00 19.27
CA SER A 241 -15.48 -9.08 19.59
C SER A 241 -16.67 -8.58 20.43
N THR A 242 -16.41 -7.72 21.41
CA THR A 242 -17.46 -7.12 22.26
C THR A 242 -18.37 -6.21 21.44
N VAL A 243 -17.81 -5.35 20.59
CA VAL A 243 -18.59 -4.48 19.70
C VAL A 243 -19.47 -5.30 18.75
N LEU A 244 -18.88 -6.33 18.11
CA LEU A 244 -19.60 -7.22 17.18
C LEU A 244 -20.62 -8.15 17.86
N SER A 245 -20.52 -8.35 19.16
CA SER A 245 -21.47 -9.17 19.93
C SER A 245 -22.55 -8.34 20.61
N SER A 246 -22.28 -7.06 20.88
CA SER A 246 -23.20 -6.14 21.56
C SER A 246 -24.17 -5.44 20.62
N SER A 247 -23.86 -5.35 19.32
CA SER A 247 -24.73 -4.69 18.33
C SER A 247 -24.92 -5.53 17.06
N PRO A 248 -26.14 -6.03 16.79
CA PRO A 248 -26.50 -6.63 15.50
C PRO A 248 -26.92 -5.59 14.44
N HIS A 249 -26.73 -4.29 14.69
CA HIS A 249 -27.13 -3.23 13.75
C HIS A 249 -25.96 -2.84 12.85
N GLN A 250 -26.20 -2.83 11.53
CA GLN A 250 -25.28 -2.39 10.47
C GLN A 250 -24.61 -1.02 10.76
N GLU A 251 -25.21 -0.20 11.62
CA GLU A 251 -24.69 1.08 12.10
C GLU A 251 -23.36 0.93 12.88
N ALA A 252 -23.20 -0.11 13.70
CA ALA A 252 -21.96 -0.34 14.45
C ALA A 252 -20.78 -0.72 13.55
N LEU A 253 -21.03 -1.27 12.36
CA LEU A 253 -19.99 -1.57 11.37
C LEU A 253 -19.52 -0.32 10.61
N GLN A 254 -20.35 0.72 10.57
CA GLN A 254 -20.02 2.00 9.94
C GLN A 254 -19.30 2.96 10.89
N ASP A 255 -19.34 2.69 12.19
CA ASP A 255 -18.63 3.45 13.20
C ASP A 255 -17.11 3.44 12.96
N ASP A 256 -16.50 4.62 13.06
CA ASP A 256 -15.08 4.80 12.80
C ASP A 256 -14.21 4.05 13.81
N LEU A 257 -14.70 3.87 15.04
CA LEU A 257 -14.05 3.05 16.06
C LEU A 257 -13.98 1.58 15.64
N THR A 258 -15.08 0.99 15.17
CA THR A 258 -15.12 -0.41 14.74
C THR A 258 -14.23 -0.65 13.51
N LYS A 259 -14.20 0.29 12.56
CA LYS A 259 -13.28 0.23 11.41
C LYS A 259 -11.82 0.30 11.84
N THR A 260 -11.51 1.17 12.81
CA THR A 260 -10.16 1.31 13.37
C THR A 260 -9.73 0.04 14.11
N LEU A 261 -10.61 -0.52 14.94
CA LEU A 261 -10.37 -1.79 15.64
C LEU A 261 -10.18 -2.96 14.67
N PHE A 262 -10.94 -3.01 13.57
CA PHE A 262 -10.76 -4.00 12.51
C PHE A 262 -9.39 -3.88 11.83
N LEU A 263 -8.97 -2.67 11.47
CA LEU A 263 -7.63 -2.43 10.90
C LEU A 263 -6.52 -2.81 11.89
N GLN A 264 -6.71 -2.51 13.18
CA GLN A 264 -5.77 -2.88 14.23
C GLN A 264 -5.69 -4.40 14.43
N CYS A 265 -6.81 -5.12 14.34
CA CYS A 265 -6.84 -6.58 14.36
C CYS A 265 -6.12 -7.16 13.13
N GLN A 266 -6.29 -6.59 11.94
CA GLN A 266 -5.59 -7.01 10.73
C GLN A 266 -4.07 -6.77 10.82
N GLN A 267 -3.66 -5.62 11.36
CA GLN A 267 -2.26 -5.30 11.60
C GLN A 267 -1.64 -6.23 12.65
N SER A 268 -2.38 -6.53 13.72
CA SER A 268 -1.97 -7.48 14.75
C SER A 268 -1.82 -8.89 14.17
N GLN A 269 -2.75 -9.32 13.31
CA GLN A 269 -2.70 -10.62 12.64
C GLN A 269 -1.42 -10.78 11.80
N TYR A 270 -1.07 -9.77 11.00
CA TYR A 270 0.16 -9.80 10.21
C TYR A 270 1.41 -9.92 11.10
N THR A 271 1.43 -9.19 12.22
CA THR A 271 2.57 -9.19 13.14
C THR A 271 2.68 -10.51 13.90
N VAL A 272 1.56 -11.08 14.35
CA VAL A 272 1.49 -12.40 15.00
C VAL A 272 1.90 -13.52 14.03
N GLN A 273 1.51 -13.44 12.75
CA GLN A 273 1.97 -14.39 11.72
C GLN A 273 3.50 -14.39 11.58
N ARG A 274 4.13 -13.21 11.61
CA ARG A 274 5.59 -13.10 11.62
C ARG A 274 6.21 -13.68 12.88
N ILE A 275 5.58 -13.47 14.05
CA ILE A 275 6.03 -14.09 15.29
C ILE A 275 6.01 -15.61 15.16
N ILE A 276 4.94 -16.21 14.61
CA ILE A 276 4.84 -17.66 14.35
C ILE A 276 5.99 -18.15 13.47
N GLU A 277 6.31 -17.43 12.40
CA GLU A 277 7.40 -17.78 11.46
C GLU A 277 8.79 -17.71 12.12
N THR A 278 8.95 -16.83 13.11
CA THR A 278 10.23 -16.63 13.82
C THR A 278 10.36 -17.41 15.13
N ALA A 279 9.27 -17.87 15.74
CA ALA A 279 9.23 -18.51 17.05
C ALA A 279 9.66 -19.99 17.05
N ALA A 280 10.54 -20.40 16.14
CA ALA A 280 10.88 -21.80 15.86
C ALA A 280 11.43 -22.57 17.07
N ASP A 281 12.05 -21.88 18.03
CA ASP A 281 12.70 -22.43 19.22
C ASP A 281 11.94 -22.16 20.53
N ASN A 282 10.86 -21.38 20.51
CA ASN A 282 10.08 -21.01 21.69
C ASN A 282 8.65 -21.52 21.61
N GLU A 283 8.43 -22.77 22.06
CA GLU A 283 7.13 -23.45 22.03
C GLU A 283 6.01 -22.67 22.74
N VAL A 284 6.33 -21.93 23.81
CA VAL A 284 5.35 -21.15 24.58
C VAL A 284 4.85 -19.97 23.76
N VAL A 285 5.77 -19.22 23.17
CA VAL A 285 5.45 -18.08 22.29
C VAL A 285 4.71 -18.57 21.04
N LEU A 286 5.15 -19.69 20.46
CA LEU A 286 4.49 -20.27 19.29
C LEU A 286 3.04 -20.67 19.60
N PHE A 287 2.80 -21.35 20.73
CA PHE A 287 1.47 -21.75 21.15
C PHE A 287 0.55 -20.54 21.35
N GLU A 288 1.05 -19.52 22.04
CA GLU A 288 0.30 -18.28 22.29
C GLU A 288 0.01 -17.52 20.99
N ALA A 289 1.01 -17.39 20.10
CA ALA A 289 0.85 -16.73 18.81
C ALA A 289 -0.17 -17.44 17.92
N LEU A 290 -0.16 -18.78 17.87
CA LEU A 290 -1.14 -19.57 17.13
C LEU A 290 -2.55 -19.35 17.67
N ASN A 291 -2.72 -19.40 18.99
CA ASN A 291 -4.02 -19.17 19.63
C ASN A 291 -4.58 -17.76 19.35
N ILE A 292 -3.72 -16.73 19.43
CA ILE A 292 -4.10 -15.35 19.11
C ILE A 292 -4.47 -15.23 17.63
N ASN A 293 -3.70 -15.86 16.73
CA ASN A 293 -3.97 -15.83 15.30
C ASN A 293 -5.34 -16.45 14.98
N ASP A 294 -5.65 -17.62 15.54
CA ASP A 294 -6.93 -18.30 15.35
C ASP A 294 -8.13 -17.43 15.81
N GLU A 295 -8.02 -16.79 16.97
CA GLU A 295 -9.08 -15.89 17.45
C GLU A 295 -9.18 -14.60 16.64
N LEU A 296 -8.06 -14.03 16.17
CA LEU A 296 -8.07 -12.90 15.23
C LEU A 296 -8.75 -13.29 13.92
N GLN A 297 -8.43 -14.46 13.34
CA GLN A 297 -9.08 -14.95 12.12
C GLN A 297 -10.60 -15.03 12.30
N LYS A 298 -11.05 -15.57 13.43
CA LYS A 298 -12.46 -15.75 13.76
C LYS A 298 -13.21 -14.42 13.90
N VAL A 299 -12.64 -13.44 14.59
CA VAL A 299 -13.27 -12.11 14.78
C VAL A 299 -13.26 -11.30 13.48
N LEU A 300 -12.17 -11.35 12.70
CA LEU A 300 -12.08 -10.71 11.39
C LEU A 300 -13.10 -11.31 10.40
N SER A 301 -13.24 -12.64 10.40
CA SER A 301 -14.24 -13.33 9.57
C SER A 301 -15.67 -12.92 9.96
N LYS A 302 -15.96 -12.85 11.26
CA LYS A 302 -17.26 -12.38 11.77
C LYS A 302 -17.56 -10.93 11.33
N TYR A 303 -16.56 -10.05 11.35
CA TYR A 303 -16.71 -8.67 10.87
C TYR A 303 -17.07 -8.62 9.37
N GLU A 304 -16.37 -9.39 8.54
CA GLU A 304 -16.61 -9.44 7.09
C GLU A 304 -17.95 -10.10 6.74
N GLU A 305 -18.39 -11.11 7.50
CA GLU A 305 -19.73 -11.70 7.36
C GLU A 305 -20.84 -10.70 7.66
N LEU A 306 -20.70 -9.92 8.74
CA LEU A 306 -21.67 -8.88 9.11
C LEU A 306 -21.70 -7.71 8.12
N LYS A 307 -20.58 -7.45 7.42
CA LYS A 307 -20.48 -6.42 6.39
C LYS A 307 -21.14 -6.82 5.07
N LYS A 308 -21.31 -8.12 4.79
CA LYS A 308 -22.03 -8.58 3.60
C LYS A 308 -23.52 -8.20 3.70
N PRO A 309 -24.13 -7.64 2.64
CA PRO A 309 -25.57 -7.44 2.62
C PRO A 309 -26.27 -8.80 2.76
N PRO A 310 -27.44 -8.86 3.42
CA PRO A 310 -28.16 -10.12 3.59
C PRO A 310 -28.45 -10.70 2.21
N LEU A 311 -27.81 -11.83 1.90
CA LEU A 311 -28.23 -12.67 0.81
C LEU A 311 -29.66 -13.10 1.13
N VAL A 312 -30.59 -12.69 0.27
CA VAL A 312 -31.93 -13.27 0.21
C VAL A 312 -31.71 -14.79 0.15
N GLN A 313 -32.01 -15.46 1.26
CA GLN A 313 -32.13 -16.91 1.27
C GLN A 313 -33.19 -17.23 0.22
N SER A 314 -32.80 -17.94 -0.83
CA SER A 314 -33.77 -18.59 -1.70
C SER A 314 -34.53 -19.56 -0.82
N GLU A 315 -35.81 -19.28 -0.66
CA GLU A 315 -36.79 -20.14 0.00
C GLU A 315 -36.65 -21.56 -0.59
N PRO A 316 -36.62 -22.62 0.24
CA PRO A 316 -36.49 -23.97 -0.27
C PRO A 316 -37.70 -24.26 -1.17
N GLU A 317 -37.44 -24.44 -2.45
CA GLU A 317 -38.45 -24.79 -3.44
C GLU A 317 -39.17 -26.07 -2.95
N PRO A 318 -40.51 -26.05 -2.76
CA PRO A 318 -41.23 -27.20 -2.23
C PRO A 318 -41.07 -28.36 -3.21
N ALA A 319 -40.52 -29.46 -2.70
CA ALA A 319 -40.35 -30.71 -3.43
C ALA A 319 -41.68 -31.18 -4.03
N MET A 320 -41.84 -31.08 -5.35
CA MET A 320 -42.94 -31.73 -6.06
C MET A 320 -42.64 -33.23 -6.15
N ILE A 321 -43.40 -34.00 -5.38
CA ILE A 321 -43.47 -35.46 -5.46
C ILE A 321 -43.92 -35.83 -6.89
N PRO A 322 -43.18 -36.66 -7.65
CA PRO A 322 -43.68 -37.14 -8.92
C PRO A 322 -44.80 -38.15 -8.63
N VAL A 323 -46.03 -37.79 -8.96
CA VAL A 323 -47.13 -38.75 -9.06
C VAL A 323 -46.80 -39.69 -10.22
N ALA A 324 -46.42 -40.91 -9.87
CA ALA A 324 -46.25 -42.00 -10.79
C ALA A 324 -47.56 -42.25 -11.55
N VAL A 325 -47.53 -42.12 -12.87
CA VAL A 325 -48.55 -42.67 -13.75
C VAL A 325 -47.90 -43.84 -14.48
N GLU A 326 -48.40 -45.03 -14.20
CA GLU A 326 -48.12 -46.29 -14.88
C GLU A 326 -49.49 -46.87 -15.31
N PRO A 327 -49.56 -47.72 -16.35
CA PRO A 327 -50.10 -47.35 -17.65
C PRO A 327 -51.39 -48.15 -17.94
N GLU A 328 -51.93 -48.05 -19.17
CA GLU A 328 -52.31 -49.21 -20.00
C GLU A 328 -52.91 -48.75 -21.35
N ASP A 329 -52.25 -49.22 -22.41
CA ASP A 329 -52.76 -49.74 -23.68
C ASP A 329 -53.64 -48.92 -24.66
N SER A 330 -52.94 -48.40 -25.69
CA SER A 330 -53.01 -48.85 -27.11
C SER A 330 -54.33 -48.70 -27.93
N PRO A 331 -54.32 -48.84 -29.28
CA PRO A 331 -54.30 -47.69 -30.19
C PRO A 331 -55.40 -47.70 -31.27
N ARG A 332 -55.56 -46.61 -32.03
CA ARG A 332 -55.94 -46.54 -33.48
C ARG A 332 -56.24 -45.08 -33.87
N VAL A 333 -55.40 -44.40 -34.66
CA VAL A 333 -55.32 -44.42 -36.15
C VAL A 333 -56.59 -43.88 -36.83
N SER A 334 -56.57 -42.60 -37.23
CA SER A 334 -56.69 -42.14 -38.64
C SER A 334 -57.35 -40.77 -38.81
N ARG A 335 -56.73 -40.01 -39.74
CA ARG A 335 -57.35 -39.15 -40.78
C ARG A 335 -57.88 -37.78 -40.36
N GLU A 336 -57.23 -36.72 -40.85
CA GLU A 336 -57.52 -35.95 -42.08
C GLU A 336 -58.57 -34.86 -41.76
N ASP A 337 -58.52 -33.61 -42.18
CA ASP A 337 -57.87 -32.94 -43.30
C ASP A 337 -58.05 -31.42 -43.09
N ALA A 338 -57.23 -30.61 -43.78
CA ALA A 338 -57.57 -29.29 -44.37
C ALA A 338 -58.04 -28.11 -43.44
N LEU A 339 -57.83 -26.81 -43.69
CA LEU A 339 -57.18 -25.96 -44.69
C LEU A 339 -57.42 -24.49 -44.22
N VAL A 340 -56.51 -23.57 -44.59
CA VAL A 340 -56.80 -22.15 -45.00
C VAL A 340 -56.85 -20.97 -43.99
N ARG A 341 -55.86 -20.08 -44.17
CA ARG A 341 -55.80 -18.57 -44.28
C ARG A 341 -56.35 -17.61 -43.19
N LYS A 342 -55.42 -16.74 -42.72
CA LYS A 342 -55.43 -15.27 -42.39
C LYS A 342 -56.71 -14.41 -42.66
N PRO A 343 -56.79 -13.11 -42.23
CA PRO A 343 -56.49 -12.40 -40.96
C PRO A 343 -57.57 -11.31 -40.57
N ILE A 344 -57.27 -10.44 -39.56
CA ILE A 344 -57.84 -9.11 -39.18
C ILE A 344 -59.00 -9.06 -38.14
N GLY A 345 -58.75 -8.36 -37.02
CA GLY A 345 -59.58 -7.20 -36.63
C GLY A 345 -60.50 -7.23 -35.38
N SER A 346 -59.98 -6.68 -34.28
CA SER A 346 -60.67 -5.75 -33.34
C SER A 346 -61.52 -6.24 -32.14
N ARG A 347 -61.27 -5.51 -31.03
CA ARG A 347 -62.14 -5.12 -29.88
C ARG A 347 -62.13 -5.91 -28.54
N THR A 348 -61.56 -5.21 -27.54
CA THR A 348 -62.14 -4.71 -26.26
C THR A 348 -61.97 -5.45 -24.91
N LYS A 349 -61.48 -4.63 -23.93
CA LYS A 349 -61.66 -4.59 -22.44
C LYS A 349 -60.98 -5.72 -21.64
N SER A 350 -60.43 -5.55 -20.43
CA SER A 350 -60.66 -4.65 -19.27
C SER A 350 -59.42 -4.70 -18.33
N SER A 351 -58.91 -3.59 -17.78
CA SER A 351 -59.23 -2.97 -16.46
C SER A 351 -58.57 -3.60 -15.23
N SER A 352 -58.00 -2.71 -14.40
CA SER A 352 -57.73 -2.79 -12.95
C SER A 352 -56.25 -2.92 -12.57
N ASP A 353 -55.60 -1.80 -12.20
CA ASP A 353 -54.53 -1.74 -11.18
C ASP A 353 -54.11 -0.31 -10.77
N ASP A 354 -55.02 0.68 -10.85
CA ASP A 354 -54.71 2.08 -10.47
C ASP A 354 -55.19 2.48 -9.06
N ASP A 355 -55.83 1.58 -8.29
CA ASP A 355 -56.40 1.90 -6.97
C ASP A 355 -55.44 1.64 -5.79
N VAL A 356 -54.26 1.08 -6.04
CA VAL A 356 -53.28 0.76 -4.96
C VAL A 356 -52.36 1.95 -4.66
N LEU A 357 -52.12 2.82 -5.64
CA LEU A 357 -51.16 3.93 -5.51
C LEU A 357 -51.70 5.16 -4.79
N LYS A 358 -53.02 5.31 -4.63
CA LYS A 358 -53.61 6.44 -3.89
C LYS A 358 -53.63 6.28 -2.37
N ASN A 359 -53.63 5.04 -1.87
CA ASN A 359 -53.67 4.77 -0.42
C ASN A 359 -52.32 4.95 0.28
N LEU A 360 -51.21 5.00 -0.47
CA LEU A 360 -49.87 5.14 0.11
C LEU A 360 -49.52 6.60 0.43
N ASP A 361 -50.02 7.54 -0.37
CA ASP A 361 -49.74 8.98 -0.22
C ASP A 361 -50.49 9.58 0.98
N GLU A 362 -51.66 9.02 1.33
CA GLU A 362 -52.47 9.43 2.49
C GLU A 362 -51.91 8.91 3.83
N MET A 363 -51.05 7.89 3.79
CA MET A 363 -50.39 7.30 4.97
C MET A 363 -49.06 8.01 5.30
N ILE A 364 -48.41 8.64 4.32
CA ILE A 364 -47.12 9.33 4.46
C ILE A 364 -47.31 10.81 4.83
N PHE A 365 -48.33 11.47 4.28
CA PHE A 365 -48.64 12.87 4.56
C PHE A 365 -50.01 12.97 5.21
N GLY A 366 -50.04 12.80 6.54
CA GLY A 366 -51.27 12.81 7.33
C GLY A 366 -52.25 13.92 6.94
N THR A 367 -53.51 13.54 6.74
CA THR A 367 -54.62 14.43 6.41
C THR A 367 -54.96 15.36 7.57
N LYS A 368 -54.81 16.67 7.37
CA LYS A 368 -55.73 17.64 7.99
C LYS A 368 -55.91 18.87 7.09
N GLY A 369 -57.03 18.85 6.36
CA GLY A 369 -57.57 19.99 5.66
C GLY A 369 -57.94 21.13 6.61
N GLY A 370 -57.86 22.35 6.10
CA GLY A 370 -58.21 23.57 6.82
C GLY A 370 -59.68 23.97 6.73
N SER A 371 -60.01 25.11 7.35
CA SER A 371 -60.95 26.10 6.82
C SER A 371 -60.84 27.44 7.57
N THR A 372 -60.48 28.50 6.83
CA THR A 372 -61.05 29.87 6.76
C THR A 372 -61.73 30.52 7.98
N SER A 373 -61.25 31.71 8.40
CA SER A 373 -61.86 33.03 8.04
C SER A 373 -61.40 34.19 8.94
N GLU A 374 -61.15 35.33 8.28
CA GLU A 374 -61.42 36.73 8.69
C GLU A 374 -60.66 37.43 9.84
N ASP A 375 -59.81 38.38 9.41
CA ASP A 375 -59.92 39.85 9.67
C ASP A 375 -58.99 40.54 10.69
N GLN A 376 -58.51 41.70 10.22
CA GLN A 376 -57.91 42.88 10.87
C GLN A 376 -56.41 42.97 11.22
N ASP A 377 -55.88 44.08 10.68
CA ASP A 377 -54.56 44.68 10.69
C ASP A 377 -54.33 45.53 11.99
N PRO A 378 -53.30 46.38 12.12
CA PRO A 378 -52.02 46.14 12.82
C PRO A 378 -51.83 46.99 14.10
N LYS A 379 -50.81 46.69 14.94
CA LYS A 379 -50.12 47.70 15.78
C LYS A 379 -48.78 47.25 16.40
N LYS A 380 -47.72 47.91 15.89
CA LYS A 380 -46.60 48.58 16.60
C LYS A 380 -46.35 48.31 18.11
N LYS A 381 -45.04 48.17 18.38
CA LYS A 381 -44.19 48.78 19.43
C LYS A 381 -43.81 47.97 20.69
N GLN A 382 -42.50 47.72 20.77
CA GLN A 382 -41.54 48.08 21.85
C GLN A 382 -41.81 47.64 23.30
N GLN A 383 -40.91 46.78 23.81
CA GLN A 383 -40.17 46.94 25.08
C GLN A 383 -39.09 45.82 25.09
N LYS A 384 -37.79 46.08 24.94
CA LYS A 384 -36.79 46.69 25.83
C LYS A 384 -36.71 46.10 27.25
N ASP A 385 -35.54 45.48 27.46
CA ASP A 385 -34.68 45.45 28.63
C ASP A 385 -35.07 44.59 29.84
N ASN A 386 -34.19 43.61 30.14
CA ASN A 386 -33.60 43.24 31.43
C ASN A 386 -32.72 41.99 31.18
N LEU A 387 -31.42 42.11 30.96
CA LEU A 387 -30.34 42.21 31.96
C LEU A 387 -30.41 41.12 33.05
N ILE A 388 -29.50 40.14 33.02
CA ILE A 388 -28.38 39.97 33.97
C ILE A 388 -27.66 38.64 33.70
N THR A 389 -26.34 38.77 33.55
CA THR A 389 -25.30 37.76 33.63
C THR A 389 -25.07 37.35 35.08
N PHE A 390 -24.88 36.07 35.37
CA PHE A 390 -23.76 35.55 36.14
C PHE A 390 -23.50 34.09 35.76
#